data_AF-A0A969STG5-F1
#
_entry.id   AF-A0A969STG5-F1
#
_cell.length_a   1.000
_cell.length_b   1.000
_cell.length_c   1.000
_cell.angle_alpha   90.00
_cell.angle_beta   90.00
_cell.angle_gamma   90.00
#
_symmetry.space_group_name_H-M   'P 1'
#
loop_
_entity.id
_entity.type
_entity.pdbx_description
1 polymer ?
#
loop_
_entity_poly.entity_id
_entity_poly.type
_entity_poly.pdbx_seq_one_letter_code
_entity_poly.pdbx_strand_id
1 'polypeptide(L)'
;MMTQNWDFESTPVYCANLAQLQIEQLLEKQSEQLILGSVEIDSVESGVYRVWRDSRLLGTFQQDTANDLWISQPRSYPLTPRFENSNDAVMFIVEMNAFVTA
;
A
#
# COMPACT_ATOMS: atom_id res chain seq x y z
N MET A 1 -26.65 38.21 31.18
CA MET A 1 -26.53 36.75 30.94
C MET A 1 -26.13 36.58 29.49
N MET A 2 -24.92 36.10 29.22
CA MET A 2 -24.45 35.77 27.87
C MET A 2 -24.03 34.30 27.90
N THR A 3 -24.80 33.44 27.25
CA THR A 3 -24.43 32.04 27.00
C THR A 3 -23.49 32.02 25.81
N GLN A 4 -22.21 31.73 26.06
CA GLN A 4 -21.27 31.31 25.03
C GLN A 4 -21.55 29.83 24.73
N ASN A 5 -22.12 29.56 23.55
CA ASN A 5 -22.08 28.23 22.97
C ASN A 5 -20.69 28.04 22.37
N TRP A 6 -19.93 27.11 22.96
CA TRP A 6 -18.68 26.62 22.38
C TRP A 6 -19.02 25.39 21.55
N ASP A 7 -19.17 25.57 20.24
CA ASP A 7 -19.28 24.46 19.29
C ASP A 7 -17.91 23.77 19.21
N PHE A 8 -17.77 22.66 19.92
CA PHE A 8 -16.63 21.75 19.81
C PHE A 8 -16.86 20.78 18.63
N GLU A 9 -16.85 21.32 17.41
CA GLU A 9 -16.67 20.51 16.19
C GLU A 9 -15.32 20.86 15.55
N SER A 10 -14.24 20.30 16.08
CA SER A 10 -13.02 20.11 15.29
C SER A 10 -12.09 19.11 15.97
N THR A 11 -12.26 17.83 15.65
CA THR A 11 -11.23 16.80 15.85
C THR A 11 -10.72 16.32 14.49
N PRO A 12 -9.45 15.88 14.41
CA PRO A 12 -8.51 16.45 13.46
C PRO A 12 -8.44 15.64 12.16
N VAL A 13 -8.67 16.30 11.03
CA VAL A 13 -8.36 15.78 9.68
C VAL A 13 -6.83 15.71 9.43
N TYR A 14 -6.01 16.15 10.39
CA TYR A 14 -4.57 16.31 10.19
C TYR A 14 -3.73 15.03 10.30
N CYS A 15 -4.24 13.95 10.92
CA CYS A 15 -3.44 12.73 11.14
C CYS A 15 -3.39 11.80 9.92
N ALA A 16 -4.40 11.82 9.05
CA ALA A 16 -4.43 10.97 7.85
C ALA A 16 -3.48 11.50 6.75
N ASN A 17 -3.41 12.83 6.59
CA ASN A 17 -2.56 13.48 5.59
C ASN A 17 -1.07 13.30 5.89
N LEU A 18 -0.66 13.34 7.16
CA LEU A 18 0.75 13.15 7.53
C LEU A 18 1.24 11.72 7.26
N ALA A 19 0.38 10.73 7.49
CA ALA A 19 0.69 9.34 7.17
C ALA A 19 0.77 9.10 5.66
N GLN A 20 -0.18 9.64 4.88
CA GLN A 20 -0.14 9.57 3.42
C GLN A 20 1.11 10.25 2.84
N LEU A 21 1.44 11.47 3.30
CA LEU A 21 2.61 12.20 2.80
C LEU A 21 3.92 11.49 3.16
N GLN A 22 3.99 10.85 4.33
CA GLN A 22 5.15 10.05 4.74
C GLN A 22 5.28 8.77 3.91
N ILE A 23 4.17 8.13 3.56
CA ILE A 23 4.15 6.96 2.68
C ILE A 23 4.57 7.36 1.25
N GLU A 24 4.04 8.46 0.72
CA GLU A 24 4.42 8.99 -0.60
C GLU A 24 5.91 9.36 -0.67
N GLN A 25 6.45 10.01 0.36
CA GLN A 25 7.87 10.34 0.43
C GLN A 25 8.77 9.11 0.65
N LEU A 26 8.24 8.05 1.27
CA LEU A 26 8.93 6.76 1.39
C LEU A 26 8.99 6.06 0.02
N LEU A 27 7.87 6.02 -0.69
CA LEU A 27 7.73 5.45 -2.03
C LEU A 27 8.67 6.15 -3.04
N GLU A 28 8.69 7.49 -3.02
CA GLU A 28 9.52 8.29 -3.93
C GLU A 28 11.01 8.02 -3.72
N LYS A 29 11.48 7.97 -2.46
CA LYS A 29 12.89 7.70 -2.13
C LYS A 29 13.32 6.25 -2.35
N GLN A 30 12.40 5.30 -2.25
CA GLN A 30 12.73 3.88 -2.43
C GLN A 30 12.60 3.42 -3.89
N SER A 31 11.84 4.12 -4.72
CA SER A 31 11.79 3.88 -6.17
C SER A 31 13.17 3.95 -6.84
N GLU A 32 14.06 4.81 -6.33
CA GLU A 32 15.44 4.96 -6.82
C GLU A 32 16.42 3.89 -6.29
N GLN A 33 16.07 3.17 -5.21
CA GLN A 33 16.97 2.21 -4.53
C GLN A 33 16.55 0.72 -4.66
N LEU A 34 15.32 0.40 -5.09
CA LEU A 34 14.77 -0.97 -5.02
C LEU A 34 14.97 -1.87 -6.26
N ILE A 35 15.70 -1.43 -7.29
CA ILE A 35 15.97 -2.26 -8.49
C ILE A 35 17.27 -3.09 -8.33
N LEU A 36 17.45 -3.80 -7.21
CA LEU A 36 18.58 -4.73 -7.02
C LEU A 36 18.15 -6.09 -6.44
N GLY A 37 16.97 -6.55 -6.82
CA GLY A 37 16.54 -7.94 -6.71
C GLY A 37 15.44 -8.17 -7.73
N SER A 38 15.53 -9.23 -8.53
CA SER A 38 14.55 -9.51 -9.59
C SER A 38 13.20 -9.81 -8.96
N VAL A 39 12.32 -8.80 -8.99
CA VAL A 39 10.92 -8.97 -8.64
C VAL A 39 10.26 -9.69 -9.81
N GLU A 40 9.69 -10.86 -9.55
CA GLU A 40 8.99 -11.67 -10.53
C GLU A 40 7.50 -11.64 -10.25
N ILE A 41 6.69 -11.56 -11.30
CA ILE A 41 5.23 -11.55 -11.21
C ILE A 41 4.68 -12.69 -12.07
N ASP A 42 3.81 -13.49 -11.49
CA ASP A 42 3.06 -14.51 -12.22
C ASP A 42 1.55 -14.41 -11.94
N SER A 43 0.74 -14.95 -12.84
CA SER A 43 -0.71 -15.07 -12.67
C SER A 43 -1.10 -16.45 -12.15
N VAL A 44 -2.03 -16.49 -11.21
CA VAL A 44 -2.60 -17.73 -10.65
C VAL A 44 -3.91 -18.05 -11.34
N GLU A 45 -4.77 -17.04 -11.47
CA GLU A 45 -6.08 -17.10 -12.07
C GLU A 45 -6.42 -15.74 -12.68
N SER A 46 -7.52 -15.65 -13.43
CA SER A 46 -7.88 -14.41 -14.13
C SER A 46 -8.05 -13.27 -13.13
N GLY A 47 -7.15 -12.29 -13.18
CA GLY A 47 -7.19 -11.10 -12.32
C GLY A 47 -6.49 -11.26 -10.96
N VAL A 48 -5.78 -12.37 -10.69
CA VAL A 48 -5.00 -12.58 -9.47
C VAL A 48 -3.55 -12.90 -9.79
N TYR A 49 -2.64 -12.16 -9.15
CA TYR A 49 -1.21 -12.17 -9.42
C TYR A 49 -0.41 -12.37 -8.15
N ARG A 50 0.76 -13.02 -8.26
CA ARG A 50 1.72 -13.23 -7.18
C ARG A 50 2.97 -12.41 -7.41
N VAL A 51 3.54 -11.87 -6.34
CA VAL A 51 4.80 -11.15 -6.36
C VAL A 51 5.86 -11.98 -5.65
N TRP A 52 6.97 -12.22 -6.33
CA TRP A 52 8.12 -12.98 -5.84
C TRP A 52 9.38 -12.14 -5.83
N ARG A 53 10.29 -12.46 -4.92
CA ARG A 53 11.68 -11.98 -4.92
C ARG A 53 12.56 -13.10 -4.43
N ASP A 54 13.63 -13.41 -5.15
CA ASP A 54 14.63 -14.43 -4.77
C ASP A 54 13.99 -15.79 -4.41
N SER A 55 13.03 -16.25 -5.22
CA SER A 55 12.22 -17.48 -4.97
C SER A 55 11.34 -17.46 -3.71
N ARG A 56 11.12 -16.29 -3.09
CA ARG A 56 10.21 -16.11 -1.95
C ARG A 56 8.96 -15.36 -2.37
N LEU A 57 7.80 -15.92 -2.04
CA LEU A 57 6.51 -15.26 -2.23
C LEU A 57 6.38 -14.11 -1.23
N LEU A 58 6.28 -12.89 -1.76
CA LEU A 58 6.08 -11.66 -0.98
C LEU A 58 4.61 -11.37 -0.74
N GLY A 59 3.73 -11.74 -1.67
CA GLY A 59 2.29 -11.49 -1.53
C GLY A 59 1.53 -11.68 -2.83
N THR A 60 0.27 -11.31 -2.80
CA THR A 60 -0.64 -11.35 -3.94
C THR A 60 -1.26 -9.99 -4.18
N PHE A 61 -1.59 -9.68 -5.42
CA PHE A 61 -2.44 -8.55 -5.76
C PHE A 61 -3.47 -8.99 -6.80
N GLN A 62 -4.65 -8.37 -6.76
CA GLN A 62 -5.76 -8.75 -7.63
C GLN A 62 -6.52 -7.53 -8.12
N GLN A 63 -7.12 -7.64 -9.30
CA GLN A 63 -7.97 -6.60 -9.85
C GLN A 63 -9.40 -6.74 -9.33
N ASP A 64 -9.87 -5.73 -8.62
CA ASP A 64 -11.27 -5.54 -8.28
C ASP A 64 -11.99 -4.85 -9.45
N THR A 65 -12.51 -5.68 -10.36
CA THR A 65 -13.26 -5.22 -11.54
C THR A 65 -14.52 -4.42 -11.21
N ALA A 66 -15.06 -4.51 -9.98
CA ALA A 66 -16.27 -3.77 -9.60
C ALA A 66 -15.98 -2.29 -9.33
N ASN A 67 -14.78 -1.99 -8.82
CA ASN A 67 -14.36 -0.63 -8.46
C ASN A 67 -13.22 -0.10 -9.35
N ASP A 68 -12.74 -0.91 -10.30
CA ASP A 68 -11.55 -0.66 -11.13
C ASP A 68 -10.29 -0.35 -10.29
N LEU A 69 -10.11 -1.11 -9.20
CA LEU A 69 -9.01 -0.94 -8.26
C LEU A 69 -8.16 -2.22 -8.19
N TRP A 70 -6.93 -2.08 -7.74
CA TRP A 70 -5.99 -3.15 -7.45
C TRP A 70 -5.90 -3.37 -5.95
N ILE A 71 -6.31 -4.54 -5.49
CA ILE A 71 -6.21 -4.93 -4.08
C ILE A 71 -4.86 -5.61 -3.88
N SER A 72 -4.07 -5.08 -2.97
CA SER A 72 -2.78 -5.65 -2.59
C SER A 72 -2.90 -6.45 -1.29
N GLN A 73 -2.23 -7.59 -1.21
CA GLN A 73 -2.23 -8.49 -0.05
C GLN A 73 -0.79 -8.97 0.23
N PRO A 74 -0.02 -8.21 1.02
CA PRO A 74 1.31 -8.65 1.45
C PRO A 74 1.20 -9.89 2.31
N ARG A 75 2.12 -10.85 2.16
CA ARG A 75 2.17 -12.04 3.01
C ARG A 75 2.49 -11.70 4.47
N SER A 76 3.31 -10.68 4.67
CA SER A 76 3.86 -10.32 5.97
C SER A 76 3.00 -9.30 6.75
N TYR A 77 1.89 -8.84 6.18
CA TYR A 77 1.08 -7.78 6.78
C TYR A 77 -0.42 -8.00 6.54
N PRO A 78 -1.30 -7.84 7.55
CA PRO A 78 -2.73 -8.16 7.41
C PRO A 78 -3.56 -7.08 6.71
N LEU A 79 -2.94 -6.01 6.18
CA LEU A 79 -3.66 -4.98 5.44
C LEU A 79 -3.91 -5.40 4.00
N THR A 80 -5.06 -4.99 3.50
CA THR A 80 -5.45 -5.19 2.10
C THR A 80 -5.78 -3.85 1.42
N PRO A 81 -4.78 -2.97 1.21
CA PRO A 81 -5.04 -1.67 0.61
C PRO A 81 -5.46 -1.80 -0.86
N ARG A 82 -6.10 -0.74 -1.35
CA ARG A 82 -6.59 -0.63 -2.72
C ARG A 82 -5.86 0.50 -3.43
N PHE A 83 -5.49 0.27 -4.68
CA PHE A 83 -4.74 1.19 -5.51
C PHE A 83 -5.40 1.37 -6.87
N GLU A 84 -5.18 2.50 -7.53
CA GLU A 84 -5.68 2.72 -8.89
C GLU A 84 -4.79 2.01 -9.93
N ASN A 85 -3.55 1.68 -9.57
CA ASN A 85 -2.55 1.11 -10.47
C ASN A 85 -1.99 -0.21 -9.92
N SER A 86 -1.77 -1.19 -10.79
CA SER A 86 -1.09 -2.45 -10.46
C SER A 86 0.33 -2.23 -9.94
N ASN A 87 1.04 -1.22 -10.45
CA ASN A 87 2.41 -0.92 -10.02
C ASN A 87 2.45 -0.53 -8.55
N ASP A 88 1.52 0.29 -8.09
CA ASP A 88 1.46 0.73 -6.69
C ASP A 88 1.11 -0.44 -5.77
N ALA A 89 0.21 -1.32 -6.22
CA ALA A 89 -0.12 -2.56 -5.51
C ALA A 89 1.09 -3.49 -5.34
N VAL A 90 1.93 -3.61 -6.37
CA VAL A 90 3.18 -4.39 -6.33
C VAL A 90 4.22 -3.73 -5.42
N MET A 91 4.43 -2.42 -5.55
CA MET A 91 5.38 -1.67 -4.72
C MET A 91 5.04 -1.81 -3.25
N PHE A 92 3.76 -1.67 -2.89
CA PHE A 92 3.31 -1.88 -1.52
C PHE A 92 3.66 -3.27 -0.97
N ILE A 93 3.51 -4.33 -1.78
CA ILE A 93 3.88 -5.70 -1.37
C ILE A 93 5.39 -5.78 -1.11
N VAL A 94 6.20 -5.23 -2.01
CA VAL A 94 7.66 -5.26 -1.90
C VAL A 94 8.12 -4.50 -0.65
N GLU A 95 7.57 -3.31 -0.41
CA GLU A 95 7.92 -2.46 0.73
C GLU A 95 7.51 -3.05 2.07
N MET A 96 6.26 -3.54 2.18
CA MET A 96 5.78 -4.13 3.43
C MET A 96 6.58 -5.38 3.82
N ASN A 97 7.06 -6.15 2.84
CA ASN A 97 7.93 -7.29 3.13
C ASN A 97 9.36 -6.86 3.48
N ALA A 98 9.90 -5.81 2.84
CA ALA A 98 11.21 -5.26 3.20
C ALA A 98 11.24 -4.74 4.65
N PHE A 99 10.16 -4.07 5.09
CA PHE A 99 10.01 -3.54 6.45
C PHE A 99 10.03 -4.64 7.52
N VAL A 100 9.45 -5.81 7.25
CA VAL A 100 9.40 -6.93 8.21
C VAL A 100 10.73 -7.68 8.32
N THR A 101 11.60 -7.56 7.32
CA THR A 101 12.91 -8.25 7.28
C THR A 101 14.11 -7.41 7.71
N ALA A 102 13.94 -6.10 7.92
CA ALA A 102 14.97 -5.18 8.38
C ALA A 102 15.06 -5.13 9.92
#